data_AF-A0A7Z9E2U2-F1
#
_entry.id   AF-A0A7Z9E2U2-F1
#
_cell.length_a   1.000
_cell.length_b   1.000
_cell.length_c   1.000
_cell.angle_alpha   90.00
_cell.angle_beta   90.00
_cell.angle_gamma   90.00
#
_symmetry.space_group_name_H-M   'P 1'
#
loop_
_entity.id
_entity.type
_entity.pdbx_description
1 polymer ?
#
loop_
_entity_poly.entity_id
_entity_poly.type
_entity_poly.pdbx_seq_one_letter_code
_entity_poly.pdbx_strand_id
1 'polypeptide(L)'
;MTKYILLSFGGEEFDAPLKYGEKIKPSVQFDVSLMGLRNILSLLEYLHIRATFFVTANFALHHPELIEAIARTHEIASQGFY
;
A
#
# COMPACT_ATOMS: atom_id res chain seq x y z
N MET A 1 31.57 5.46 -4.42
CA MET A 1 30.15 5.88 -4.36
C MET A 1 29.36 4.78 -3.68
N THR A 2 28.56 5.12 -2.67
CA THR A 2 27.60 4.21 -2.06
C THR A 2 26.42 4.03 -2.99
N LYS A 3 26.03 2.79 -3.28
CA LYS A 3 24.83 2.48 -4.07
C LYS A 3 23.65 2.31 -3.12
N TYR A 4 22.51 2.90 -3.45
CA TYR A 4 21.27 2.77 -2.69
C TYR A 4 20.26 1.96 -3.50
N ILE A 5 19.44 1.18 -2.80
CA ILE A 5 18.25 0.54 -3.33
C ILE A 5 17.07 1.15 -2.56
N LEU A 6 16.08 1.64 -3.29
CA LEU A 6 14.86 2.20 -2.72
C LEU A 6 13.71 1.27 -3.10
N LEU A 7 12.97 0.82 -2.10
CA LEU A 7 11.77 0.01 -2.30
C LEU A 7 10.55 0.90 -2.16
N SER A 8 9.64 0.79 -3.13
CA SER A 8 8.37 1.50 -3.13
C SER A 8 7.21 0.54 -3.39
N PHE A 9 6.07 0.79 -2.74
CA PHE A 9 4.89 -0.05 -2.84
C PHE A 9 3.64 0.81 -3.03
N GLY A 10 2.67 0.31 -3.81
CA GLY A 10 1.35 0.92 -3.94
C GLY A 10 0.42 0.45 -2.82
N GLY A 11 -0.25 1.39 -2.17
CA GLY A 11 -1.37 1.18 -1.26
C GLY A 11 -2.64 1.73 -1.90
N GLU A 12 -3.21 0.95 -2.80
CA GLU A 12 -4.41 1.29 -3.58
C GLU A 12 -5.42 0.14 -3.53
N GLU A 13 -6.66 0.41 -3.89
CA GLU A 13 -7.69 -0.60 -4.10
C GLU A 13 -7.24 -1.60 -5.16
N PHE A 14 -7.52 -2.89 -4.97
CA PHE A 14 -7.23 -3.91 -5.98
C PHE A 14 -8.22 -3.82 -7.18
N ASP A 15 -8.11 -2.74 -7.94
CA ASP A 15 -8.97 -2.37 -9.07
C ASP A 15 -8.54 -3.03 -10.39
N ALA A 16 -7.35 -3.63 -10.43
CA ALA A 16 -6.75 -4.20 -11.63
C ALA A 16 -7.68 -5.15 -12.39
N PRO A 17 -8.48 -6.03 -11.75
CA PRO A 17 -9.45 -6.87 -12.46
C PRO A 17 -10.51 -6.08 -13.24
N LEU A 18 -10.92 -4.90 -12.75
CA LEU A 18 -11.92 -4.06 -13.42
C LEU A 18 -11.44 -3.61 -14.80
N LYS A 19 -10.12 -3.38 -14.96
CA LYS A 19 -9.48 -3.00 -16.23
C LYS A 19 -9.59 -4.09 -17.29
N TYR A 20 -9.84 -5.34 -16.88
CA TYR A 20 -10.06 -6.50 -17.75
C TYR A 20 -11.54 -6.89 -17.89
N GLY A 21 -12.47 -6.09 -17.36
CA GLY A 21 -13.91 -6.37 -17.42
C GLY A 21 -14.41 -7.36 -16.36
N GLU A 22 -13.55 -7.80 -15.44
CA GLU A 22 -13.94 -8.66 -14.33
C GLU A 22 -14.73 -7.88 -13.27
N LYS A 23 -15.68 -8.57 -12.62
CA LYS A 23 -16.47 -7.97 -11.54
C LYS A 23 -15.90 -8.36 -10.19
N ILE A 24 -15.39 -7.37 -9.45
CA ILE A 24 -14.91 -7.54 -8.07
C ILE A 24 -15.63 -6.57 -7.15
N LYS A 25 -16.14 -7.09 -6.02
CA LYS A 25 -16.83 -6.27 -5.01
C LYS A 25 -15.84 -5.27 -4.41
N PRO A 26 -16.22 -4.00 -4.18
CA PRO A 26 -15.33 -3.00 -3.57
C PRO A 26 -14.67 -3.48 -2.27
N SER A 27 -15.41 -4.14 -1.37
CA SER A 27 -14.85 -4.68 -0.13
C SER A 27 -13.69 -5.66 -0.37
N VAL A 28 -13.82 -6.52 -1.39
CA VAL A 28 -12.77 -7.48 -1.75
C VAL A 28 -11.55 -6.78 -2.32
N GLN A 29 -11.74 -5.65 -3.03
CA GLN A 29 -10.61 -4.86 -3.53
C GLN A 29 -9.74 -4.34 -2.38
N PHE A 30 -10.37 -3.82 -1.32
CA PHE A 30 -9.68 -3.38 -0.11
C PHE A 30 -9.05 -4.55 0.65
N ASP A 31 -9.79 -5.65 0.86
CA ASP A 31 -9.31 -6.81 1.62
C ASP A 31 -8.04 -7.43 1.01
N VAL A 32 -7.99 -7.54 -0.33
CA VAL A 32 -6.83 -8.07 -1.05
C VAL A 32 -5.61 -7.15 -0.86
N SER A 33 -5.79 -5.85 -1.04
CA SER A 33 -4.72 -4.87 -0.84
C SER A 33 -4.24 -4.83 0.60
N LEU A 34 -5.15 -4.87 1.58
CA LEU A 34 -4.81 -4.95 3.02
C LEU A 34 -3.98 -6.20 3.34
N MET A 35 -4.36 -7.34 2.80
CA MET A 35 -3.62 -8.60 3.01
C MET A 35 -2.20 -8.49 2.46
N GLY A 36 -2.05 -7.99 1.22
CA GLY A 36 -0.73 -7.78 0.61
C GLY A 36 0.12 -6.78 1.41
N LEU A 37 -0.49 -5.68 1.84
CA LEU A 37 0.19 -4.61 2.56
C LEU A 37 0.67 -5.06 3.95
N ARG A 38 -0.15 -5.82 4.69
CA ARG A 38 0.27 -6.40 5.98
C ARG A 38 1.44 -7.38 5.83
N ASN A 39 1.42 -8.19 4.77
CA ASN A 39 2.50 -9.14 4.51
C ASN A 39 3.81 -8.42 4.20
N ILE A 40 3.78 -7.38 3.35
CA ILE A 40 5.00 -6.64 3.02
C ILE A 40 5.53 -5.83 4.23
N LEU A 41 4.64 -5.21 5.01
CA LEU A 41 5.04 -4.48 6.23
C LEU A 41 5.72 -5.40 7.24
N SER A 42 5.16 -6.58 7.48
CA SER A 42 5.74 -7.59 8.38
C SER A 42 7.13 -8.03 7.90
N LEU A 43 7.31 -8.21 6.58
CA LEU A 43 8.59 -8.59 6.00
C LEU A 43 9.63 -7.46 6.11
N LEU A 44 9.23 -6.22 5.82
CA LEU A 44 10.09 -5.04 5.93
C LEU A 44 10.54 -4.82 7.38
N GLU A 45 9.64 -4.98 8.34
CA GLU A 45 9.95 -4.90 9.77
C GLU A 45 10.96 -5.95 10.18
N TYR A 46 10.73 -7.22 9.82
CA TYR A 46 11.64 -8.33 10.10
C TYR A 46 13.05 -8.12 9.52
N LEU A 47 13.14 -7.52 8.33
CA LEU A 47 14.41 -7.24 7.66
C LEU A 47 15.02 -5.88 8.06
N HIS A 48 14.33 -5.09 8.90
CA HIS A 48 14.71 -3.73 9.27
C HIS A 48 14.91 -2.78 8.07
N ILE A 49 14.05 -2.91 7.05
CA ILE A 49 14.10 -2.11 5.82
C ILE A 49 13.02 -1.02 5.85
N ARG A 50 13.42 0.22 5.52
CA ARG A 50 12.48 1.32 5.27
C ARG A 50 12.15 1.43 3.78
N ALA A 51 10.95 1.91 3.49
CA ALA A 51 10.38 1.96 2.15
C ALA A 51 9.45 3.18 2.02
N THR A 52 9.00 3.44 0.79
CA THR A 52 8.02 4.49 0.48
C THR A 52 6.72 3.86 0.02
N PHE A 53 5.60 4.25 0.61
CA PHE A 53 4.28 3.79 0.23
C PHE A 53 3.53 4.89 -0.51
N PHE A 54 3.20 4.62 -1.77
CA PHE A 54 2.36 5.51 -2.58
C PHE A 54 0.91 5.12 -2.38
N VAL A 55 0.12 5.99 -1.75
CA VAL A 55 -1.23 5.65 -1.27
C VAL A 55 -2.26 6.54 -1.93
N THR A 56 -3.35 5.93 -2.43
CA THR A 56 -4.51 6.69 -2.93
C THR A 56 -5.27 7.29 -1.74
N ALA A 57 -5.81 8.50 -1.91
CA ALA A 57 -6.56 9.14 -0.83
C ALA A 57 -7.80 8.32 -0.42
N ASN A 58 -8.46 7.65 -1.38
CA ASN A 58 -9.58 6.78 -1.08
C ASN A 58 -9.17 5.60 -0.19
N PHE A 59 -8.05 4.93 -0.48
CA PHE A 59 -7.54 3.86 0.38
C PHE A 59 -7.17 4.37 1.77
N ALA A 60 -6.52 5.53 1.85
CA ALA A 60 -6.15 6.15 3.12
C ALA A 60 -7.37 6.50 4.00
N LEU A 61 -8.45 7.01 3.40
CA LEU A 61 -9.69 7.35 4.11
C LEU A 61 -10.42 6.11 4.64
N HIS A 62 -10.31 4.96 3.96
CA HIS A 62 -10.89 3.70 4.41
C HIS A 62 -10.03 3.00 5.48
N HIS A 63 -8.73 3.27 5.53
CA HIS A 63 -7.78 2.62 6.44
C HIS A 63 -6.86 3.59 7.21
N PRO A 64 -7.40 4.63 7.88
CA PRO A 64 -6.59 5.69 8.48
C PRO A 64 -5.60 5.17 9.53
N GLU A 65 -6.02 4.23 10.38
CA GLU A 65 -5.15 3.63 11.42
C GLU A 65 -3.93 2.91 10.82
N LEU A 66 -4.12 2.25 9.68
CA LEU A 66 -3.02 1.57 8.98
C LEU A 66 -2.05 2.59 8.37
N ILE A 67 -2.57 3.65 7.76
CA ILE A 67 -1.75 4.72 7.20
C ILE A 67 -0.93 5.40 8.30
N GLU A 68 -1.53 5.68 9.45
CA GLU A 68 -0.80 6.20 10.62
C GLU A 68 0.29 5.23 11.09
N ALA A 69 0.02 3.93 11.12
CA ALA A 69 1.01 2.93 11.49
C ALA A 69 2.20 2.90 10.51
N ILE A 70 1.93 2.96 9.20
CA ILE A 70 2.96 3.01 8.15
C ILE A 70 3.81 4.28 8.30
N ALA A 71 3.17 5.44 8.51
CA ALA A 71 3.86 6.72 8.64
C ALA A 71 4.84 6.81 9.83
N ARG A 72 4.70 5.93 10.84
CA ARG A 72 5.62 5.89 11.98
C ARG A 72 7.00 5.34 11.63
N THR A 73 7.10 4.50 10.59
CA THR A 73 8.34 3.77 10.25
C THR A 73 8.76 3.91 8.78
N HIS A 74 7.82 4.26 7.90
CA HIS A 74 8.01 4.37 6.45
C HIS A 74 7.58 5.75 5.93
N GLU A 75 8.05 6.10 4.74
CA GLU A 75 7.58 7.31 4.05
C GLU A 75 6.21 7.03 3.40
N ILE A 76 5.33 8.02 3.39
CA ILE A 76 4.07 8.01 2.63
C ILE A 76 4.11 9.09 1.57
N ALA A 77 3.78 8.72 0.34
CA ALA A 77 3.64 9.59 -0.82
C ALA A 77 2.22 9.49 -1.40
N SER A 78 1.77 10.55 -2.06
CA SER A 78 0.44 10.58 -2.70
C SER A 78 0.44 9.82 -4.01
N GLN A 79 -0.61 9.03 -4.26
CA GLN A 79 -0.92 8.39 -5.55
C GLN A 79 -2.26 8.90 -6.12
N GLY A 80 -2.60 10.16 -5.90
CA GLY A 80 -3.90 10.69 -6.32
C GLY A 80 -5.05 10.18 -5.44
N PHE A 81 -6.28 10.26 -5.94
CA PHE A 81 -7.47 9.94 -5.13
C PHE A 81 -7.96 8.49 -5.32
N TYR A 82 -8.01 8.01 -6.57
CA TYR A 82 -8.45 6.67 -6.97
C TYR A 82 -7.38 5.99 -7.79
#